data_AF-A0A6I3BUS2-F1
#
_entry.id   AF-A0A6I3BUS2-F1
#
_cell.length_a   1.000
_cell.length_b   1.000
_cell.length_c   1.000
_cell.angle_alpha   90.00
_cell.angle_beta   90.00
_cell.angle_gamma   90.00
#
_symmetry.space_group_name_H-M   'P 1'
#
loop_
_entity.id
_entity.type
_entity.pdbx_description
1 polymer ?
#
loop_
_entity_poly.entity_id
_entity_poly.type
_entity_poly.pdbx_seq_one_letter_code
_entity_poly.pdbx_strand_id
1 'polypeptide(L)'
;MSSVDIHPEWAEAISSHASNDATARRLISQLIAVETSALAFCRLLEKWAKGDADPSTPGRREAALRHAADRIETALTGLETPLGNYLLELEPDEAEGRSWFGEPGPAELVDWAPVLQRAGVHASPHRVASAYLELAVLVRALEGLSASVRWEASPNRGSLWAGLFDLRENLIGSALEELRALAA
;
A
#
# COMPACT_ATOMS: atom_id res chain seq x y z
N MET A 1 -32.20 -3.05 -7.83
CA MET A 1 -31.08 -2.45 -8.57
C MET A 1 -29.84 -2.65 -7.73
N SER A 2 -29.13 -3.75 -7.95
CA SER A 2 -27.88 -4.02 -7.26
C SER A 2 -26.86 -2.99 -7.74
N SER A 3 -26.29 -2.21 -6.81
CA SER A 3 -25.05 -1.48 -7.06
C SER A 3 -24.06 -2.50 -7.60
N VAL A 4 -23.60 -2.33 -8.83
CA VAL A 4 -22.41 -3.05 -9.27
C VAL A 4 -21.29 -2.40 -8.49
N ASP A 5 -20.92 -2.99 -7.37
CA ASP A 5 -19.76 -2.56 -6.62
C ASP A 5 -18.54 -2.81 -7.52
N ILE A 6 -18.06 -1.74 -8.16
CA ILE A 6 -16.87 -1.77 -9.01
C ILE A 6 -15.68 -1.85 -8.05
N HIS A 7 -15.37 -3.08 -7.63
CA HIS A 7 -14.14 -3.35 -6.91
C HIS A 7 -12.96 -3.35 -7.89
N PRO A 8 -11.74 -3.03 -7.43
CA PRO A 8 -10.53 -3.26 -8.20
C PRO A 8 -10.44 -4.73 -8.64
N GLU A 9 -9.87 -4.99 -9.82
CA GLU A 9 -9.75 -6.36 -10.37
C GLU A 9 -8.99 -7.30 -9.42
N TRP A 10 -8.00 -6.79 -8.67
CA TRP A 10 -7.29 -7.58 -7.65
C TRP A 10 -8.21 -8.17 -6.57
N ALA A 11 -9.38 -7.58 -6.30
CA ALA A 11 -10.33 -8.08 -5.31
C ALA A 11 -10.93 -9.44 -5.70
N GLU A 12 -10.97 -9.73 -7.01
CA GLU A 12 -11.42 -11.02 -7.53
C GLU A 12 -10.41 -12.13 -7.19
N ALA A 13 -9.10 -11.85 -7.27
CA ALA A 13 -8.07 -12.81 -6.86
C ALA A 13 -8.20 -13.20 -5.38
N ILE A 14 -8.53 -12.24 -4.52
CA ILE A 14 -8.76 -12.49 -3.09
C ILE A 14 -10.04 -13.29 -2.87
N SER A 15 -11.13 -12.90 -3.54
CA SER A 15 -12.44 -13.56 -3.39
C SER A 15 -12.43 -15.00 -3.90
N SER A 16 -11.75 -15.26 -5.01
CA SER A 16 -11.67 -16.59 -5.63
C SER A 16 -10.88 -17.62 -4.80
N HIS A 17 -9.96 -17.17 -3.95
CA HIS A 17 -9.14 -18.04 -3.10
C HIS A 17 -9.59 -18.10 -1.63
N ALA A 18 -10.61 -17.31 -1.27
CA ALA A 18 -11.11 -17.26 0.09
C ALA A 18 -11.88 -18.52 0.47
N SER A 19 -11.59 -19.06 1.65
CA SER A 19 -12.41 -20.12 2.25
C SER A 19 -13.65 -19.54 2.97
N ASN A 20 -13.65 -18.23 3.27
CA ASN A 20 -14.72 -17.52 3.93
C ASN A 20 -14.99 -16.14 3.29
N ASP A 21 -16.19 -15.96 2.73
CA ASP A 21 -16.64 -14.71 2.11
C ASP A 21 -16.56 -13.49 3.05
N ALA A 22 -16.83 -13.67 4.35
CA ALA A 22 -16.79 -12.58 5.31
C ALA A 22 -15.35 -12.08 5.54
N THR A 23 -14.39 -13.01 5.59
CA THR A 23 -12.96 -12.68 5.70
C THR A 23 -12.49 -11.96 4.45
N ALA A 24 -12.84 -12.46 3.27
CA ALA A 24 -12.50 -11.82 1.99
C ALA A 24 -13.04 -10.39 1.90
N ARG A 25 -14.34 -10.18 2.18
CA ARG A 25 -14.97 -8.85 2.12
C ARG A 25 -14.31 -7.87 3.09
N ARG A 26 -13.97 -8.33 4.30
CA ARG A 26 -13.28 -7.49 5.29
C ARG A 26 -11.87 -7.12 4.83
N LEU A 27 -11.11 -8.08 4.32
CA LEU A 27 -9.77 -7.84 3.78
C LEU A 27 -9.82 -6.87 2.60
N ILE A 28 -10.70 -7.11 1.62
CA ILE A 28 -10.87 -6.26 0.44
C ILE A 28 -11.20 -4.81 0.86
N SER A 29 -12.13 -4.64 1.81
CA SER A 29 -12.50 -3.30 2.29
C SER A 29 -11.31 -2.57 2.92
N GLN A 30 -10.48 -3.27 3.70
CA GLN A 30 -9.28 -2.67 4.30
C GLN A 30 -8.20 -2.37 3.26
N LEU A 31 -7.94 -3.30 2.33
CA LEU A 31 -6.98 -3.09 1.25
C LEU A 31 -7.37 -1.91 0.35
N ILE A 32 -8.66 -1.69 0.06
CA ILE A 32 -9.12 -0.51 -0.66
C ILE A 32 -8.79 0.78 0.12
N ALA A 33 -9.02 0.78 1.44
CA ALA A 33 -8.71 1.93 2.28
C ALA A 33 -7.20 2.23 2.32
N VAL A 34 -6.37 1.18 2.39
CA VAL A 34 -4.92 1.27 2.35
C VAL A 34 -4.45 1.76 0.97
N GLU A 35 -4.88 1.13 -0.12
CA GLU A 35 -4.53 1.51 -1.50
C GLU A 35 -4.87 2.97 -1.78
N THR A 36 -6.09 3.40 -1.42
CA THR A 36 -6.54 4.78 -1.61
C THR A 36 -5.67 5.77 -0.85
N SER A 37 -5.32 5.43 0.40
CA SER A 37 -4.53 6.31 1.27
C SER A 37 -3.06 6.33 0.88
N ALA A 38 -2.51 5.19 0.45
CA ALA A 38 -1.16 5.05 -0.10
C ALA A 38 -1.01 5.87 -1.38
N LEU A 39 -1.94 5.74 -2.33
CA LEU A 39 -1.97 6.55 -3.55
C LEU A 39 -2.02 8.05 -3.25
N ALA A 40 -2.81 8.47 -2.26
CA ALA A 40 -2.88 9.89 -1.87
C ALA A 40 -1.54 10.39 -1.31
N PHE A 41 -0.89 9.59 -0.45
CA PHE A 41 0.43 9.88 0.11
C PHE A 41 1.50 9.95 -0.98
N CYS A 42 1.62 8.94 -1.84
CA CYS A 42 2.60 8.89 -2.92
C CYS A 42 2.40 10.06 -3.90
N ARG A 43 1.16 10.34 -4.33
CA ARG A 43 0.87 11.46 -5.24
C ARG A 43 1.20 12.82 -4.64
N LEU A 44 1.01 13.02 -3.34
CA LEU A 44 1.42 14.25 -2.67
C LEU A 44 2.93 14.48 -2.80
N LEU A 45 3.73 13.45 -2.53
CA LEU A 45 5.18 13.51 -2.62
C LEU A 45 5.68 13.63 -4.06
N GLU A 46 5.10 12.89 -4.99
CA GLU A 46 5.42 12.97 -6.42
C GLU A 46 5.15 14.36 -7.00
N LYS A 47 4.07 15.03 -6.58
CA LYS A 47 3.79 16.41 -6.96
C LYS A 47 4.93 17.32 -6.55
N TRP A 48 5.40 17.23 -5.31
CA TRP A 48 6.53 18.04 -4.82
C TRP A 48 7.85 17.67 -5.51
N ALA A 49 8.06 16.39 -5.83
CA ALA A 49 9.21 15.93 -6.62
C ALA A 49 9.22 16.57 -8.01
N LYS A 50 8.05 16.70 -8.64
CA LYS A 50 7.83 17.42 -9.91
C LYS A 50 7.87 18.95 -9.79
N GLY A 51 8.02 19.49 -8.58
CA GLY A 51 8.09 20.93 -8.32
C GLY A 51 6.73 21.62 -8.15
N ASP A 52 5.65 20.86 -8.04
CA ASP A 52 4.34 21.41 -7.69
C ASP A 52 4.38 21.95 -6.25
N ALA A 53 3.88 23.18 -6.10
CA ALA A 53 3.88 23.91 -4.85
C ALA A 53 2.53 23.85 -4.13
N ASP A 54 1.60 22.97 -4.51
CA ASP A 54 0.35 22.74 -3.79
C ASP A 54 0.53 21.79 -2.58
N PRO A 55 0.01 22.12 -1.38
CA PRO A 55 -0.53 23.42 -0.94
C PRO A 55 0.46 24.58 -0.97
N SER A 56 -0.03 25.79 -1.29
CA SER A 56 0.82 26.96 -1.61
C SER A 56 1.79 27.44 -0.53
N THR A 57 1.61 27.06 0.73
CA THR A 57 2.48 27.46 1.84
C THR A 57 3.20 26.27 2.48
N PRO A 58 4.45 26.44 2.96
CA PRO A 58 5.19 25.38 3.65
C PRO A 58 4.41 24.72 4.80
N GLY A 59 3.81 25.52 5.70
CA GLY A 59 3.04 24.97 6.82
C GLY A 59 1.78 24.19 6.40
N ARG A 60 1.16 24.52 5.25
CA ARG A 60 0.06 23.70 4.70
C ARG A 60 0.58 22.41 4.08
N ARG A 61 1.77 22.41 3.49
CA ARG A 61 2.43 21.19 2.99
C ARG A 61 2.80 20.26 4.16
N GLU A 62 3.33 20.78 5.25
CA GLU A 62 3.57 19.99 6.47
C GLU A 62 2.29 19.36 7.01
N ALA A 63 1.22 20.16 7.14
CA ALA A 63 -0.08 19.63 7.57
C ALA A 63 -0.65 18.58 6.61
N ALA A 64 -0.46 18.76 5.29
CA ALA A 64 -0.88 17.79 4.29
C ALA A 64 -0.09 16.47 4.38
N LEU A 65 1.22 16.53 4.60
CA LEU A 65 2.05 15.34 4.81
C LEU A 65 1.62 14.60 6.08
N ARG A 66 1.45 15.33 7.19
CA ARG A 66 1.00 14.76 8.46
C ARG A 66 -0.35 14.07 8.32
N HIS A 67 -1.31 14.74 7.68
CA HIS A 67 -2.65 14.17 7.48
C HIS A 67 -2.64 12.97 6.54
N ALA A 68 -1.83 13.00 5.48
CA ALA A 68 -1.66 11.85 4.60
C ALA A 68 -1.07 10.66 5.36
N ALA A 69 -0.04 10.90 6.19
CA ALA A 69 0.61 9.88 7.03
C ALA A 69 -0.35 9.28 8.06
N ASP A 70 -1.09 10.11 8.79
CA ASP A 70 -2.12 9.71 9.77
C ASP A 70 -3.20 8.81 9.13
N ARG A 71 -3.67 9.18 7.93
CA ARG A 71 -4.70 8.43 7.23
C ARG A 71 -4.23 7.03 6.81
N ILE A 72 -3.01 6.91 6.27
CA ILE A 72 -2.48 5.59 5.87
C ILE A 72 -2.09 4.76 7.10
N GLU A 73 -1.59 5.38 8.17
CA GLU A 73 -1.35 4.72 9.46
C GLU A 73 -2.64 4.07 10.00
N THR A 74 -3.74 4.83 9.99
CA THR A 74 -5.05 4.32 10.41
C THR A 74 -5.51 3.14 9.55
N ALA A 75 -5.32 3.24 8.22
CA ALA A 75 -5.70 2.17 7.30
C ALA A 75 -4.85 0.90 7.49
N LEU A 76 -3.54 1.03 7.68
CA LEU A 76 -2.63 -0.09 7.93
C LEU A 76 -2.92 -0.78 9.27
N THR A 77 -3.19 0.00 10.32
CA THR A 77 -3.64 -0.56 11.61
C THR A 77 -4.93 -1.37 11.46
N GLY A 78 -5.85 -0.94 10.60
CA GLY A 78 -7.09 -1.68 10.29
C GLY A 78 -6.87 -2.96 9.47
N LEU A 79 -5.76 -3.06 8.73
CA LEU A 79 -5.43 -4.18 7.85
C LEU A 79 -4.86 -5.39 8.60
N GLU A 80 -4.18 -5.18 9.73
CA GLU A 80 -3.38 -6.22 10.41
C GLU A 80 -4.18 -7.51 10.69
N THR A 81 -5.31 -7.39 11.38
CA THR A 81 -6.11 -8.57 11.75
C THR A 81 -6.76 -9.24 10.54
N PRO A 82 -7.43 -8.52 9.61
CA PRO A 82 -8.02 -9.14 8.42
C PRO A 82 -7.00 -9.84 7.52
N LEU A 83 -5.82 -9.26 7.36
CA LEU A 83 -4.74 -9.84 6.56
C LEU A 83 -4.19 -11.10 7.23
N GLY A 84 -3.94 -11.06 8.54
CA GLY A 84 -3.49 -12.24 9.29
C GLY A 84 -4.47 -13.41 9.20
N ASN A 85 -5.77 -13.15 9.39
CA ASN A 85 -6.80 -14.18 9.28
C ASN A 85 -6.88 -14.76 7.87
N TYR A 86 -6.83 -13.91 6.84
CA TYR A 86 -6.86 -14.38 5.47
C TYR A 86 -5.64 -15.22 5.11
N LEU A 87 -4.44 -14.82 5.56
CA LEU A 87 -3.21 -15.60 5.35
C LEU A 87 -3.27 -16.99 6.00
N LEU A 88 -3.88 -17.11 7.18
CA LEU A 88 -4.13 -18.40 7.83
C LEU A 88 -5.17 -19.22 7.06
N GLU A 89 -6.26 -18.60 6.60
CA GLU A 89 -7.26 -19.27 5.77
C GLU A 89 -6.70 -19.72 4.43
N LEU A 90 -5.72 -19.00 3.90
CA LEU A 90 -5.08 -19.24 2.61
C LEU A 90 -4.00 -20.34 2.69
N GLU A 91 -3.58 -20.77 3.89
CA GLU A 91 -2.48 -21.72 4.15
C GLU A 91 -2.29 -22.72 2.99
N PRO A 92 -1.24 -22.55 2.16
CA PRO A 92 -1.02 -23.38 0.99
C PRO A 92 -0.41 -24.73 1.39
N ASP A 93 -0.78 -25.79 0.68
CA ASP A 93 -0.25 -27.14 0.93
C ASP A 93 1.28 -27.25 0.70
N GLU A 94 1.86 -26.30 -0.06
CA GLU A 94 3.29 -26.24 -0.38
C GLU A 94 3.85 -24.82 -0.16
N ALA A 95 5.05 -24.73 0.42
CA ALA A 95 5.76 -23.49 0.72
C ALA A 95 6.45 -22.84 -0.49
N GLU A 96 6.19 -23.31 -1.72
CA GLU A 96 6.96 -22.96 -2.94
C GLU A 96 6.37 -21.78 -3.74
N GLY A 97 5.55 -20.95 -3.11
CA GLY A 97 5.02 -19.73 -3.73
C GLY A 97 6.10 -18.66 -3.93
N ARG A 98 6.19 -18.07 -5.12
CA ARG A 98 6.91 -16.79 -5.32
C ARG A 98 5.93 -15.64 -5.26
N SER A 99 6.32 -14.54 -4.61
CA SER A 99 5.58 -13.29 -4.65
C SER A 99 5.30 -12.88 -6.10
N TRP A 100 4.09 -12.38 -6.36
CA TRP A 100 3.69 -11.92 -7.70
C TRP A 100 4.25 -10.53 -8.03
N PHE A 101 4.85 -9.85 -7.05
CA PHE A 101 5.56 -8.60 -7.25
C PHE A 101 7.06 -8.79 -6.99
N GLY A 102 7.86 -8.06 -7.77
CA GLY A 102 9.32 -8.06 -7.63
C GLY A 102 9.80 -6.97 -6.68
N GLU A 103 11.13 -6.91 -6.52
CA GLU A 103 11.82 -5.88 -5.75
C GLU A 103 11.46 -4.46 -6.18
N PRO A 104 11.76 -3.46 -5.34
CA PRO A 104 11.61 -2.07 -5.70
C PRO A 104 12.31 -1.68 -7.01
N GLY A 105 11.63 -0.88 -7.83
CA GLY A 105 12.18 -0.36 -9.08
C GLY A 105 13.00 0.92 -8.87
N PRO A 106 13.91 1.29 -9.79
CA PRO A 106 14.65 2.56 -9.71
C PRO A 106 13.75 3.80 -9.62
N ALA A 107 12.53 3.72 -10.15
CA ALA A 107 11.54 4.80 -10.06
C ALA A 107 11.03 5.06 -8.63
N GLU A 108 11.20 4.09 -7.72
CA GLU A 108 10.80 4.20 -6.31
C GLU A 108 11.93 4.78 -5.44
N LEU A 109 13.14 4.88 -6.00
CA LEU A 109 14.35 5.39 -5.32
C LEU A 109 14.54 6.88 -5.61
N VAL A 110 13.91 7.72 -4.80
CA VAL A 110 14.00 9.18 -4.88
C VAL A 110 14.85 9.72 -3.73
N ASP A 111 15.74 10.67 -4.03
CA ASP A 111 16.39 11.47 -2.99
C ASP A 111 15.42 12.55 -2.49
N TRP A 112 14.83 12.29 -1.32
CA TRP A 112 13.78 13.14 -0.75
C TRP A 112 14.31 14.40 -0.06
N ALA A 113 15.59 14.46 0.31
CA ALA A 113 16.15 15.63 0.99
C ALA A 113 15.98 16.95 0.18
N PRO A 114 16.39 17.03 -1.10
CA PRO A 114 16.18 18.24 -1.90
C PRO A 114 14.70 18.54 -2.18
N VAL A 115 13.85 17.51 -2.26
CA VAL A 115 12.41 17.68 -2.49
C VAL A 115 11.75 18.34 -1.28
N LEU A 116 12.01 17.82 -0.07
CA LEU A 116 11.47 18.34 1.17
C LEU A 116 11.99 19.75 1.47
N GLN A 117 13.29 20.00 1.21
CA GLN A 117 13.88 21.32 1.35
C GLN A 117 13.20 22.35 0.44
N ARG A 118 12.97 22.00 -0.83
CA ARG A 118 12.27 22.88 -1.79
C ARG A 118 10.80 23.08 -1.42
N ALA A 119 10.14 22.05 -0.89
CA ALA A 119 8.78 22.15 -0.37
C ALA A 119 8.72 22.97 0.94
N GLY A 120 9.84 23.18 1.64
CA GLY A 120 9.87 23.83 2.95
C GLY A 120 9.21 22.99 4.05
N VAL A 121 9.21 21.65 3.89
CA VAL A 121 8.61 20.70 4.82
C VAL A 121 9.70 20.13 5.73
N HIS A 122 9.53 20.27 7.04
CA HIS A 122 10.47 19.72 8.03
C HIS A 122 10.08 18.28 8.39
N ALA A 123 10.45 17.34 7.53
CA ALA A 123 10.31 15.91 7.77
C ALA A 123 11.67 15.21 7.58
N SER A 124 11.88 14.09 8.25
CA SER A 124 13.09 13.30 8.06
C SER A 124 13.08 12.66 6.65
N PRO A 125 14.06 12.97 5.78
CA PRO A 125 14.11 12.41 4.43
C PRO A 125 14.15 10.88 4.42
N HIS A 126 14.83 10.27 5.39
CA HIS A 126 14.93 8.82 5.50
C HIS A 126 13.57 8.17 5.82
N ARG A 127 12.80 8.78 6.73
CA ARG A 127 11.46 8.29 7.09
C ARG A 127 10.50 8.39 5.90
N VAL A 128 10.55 9.52 5.18
CA VAL A 128 9.77 9.72 3.95
C VAL A 128 10.17 8.71 2.88
N ALA A 129 11.47 8.45 2.70
CA ALA A 129 11.97 7.46 1.75
C ALA A 129 11.43 6.07 2.05
N SER A 130 11.54 5.63 3.31
CA SER A 130 11.08 4.31 3.75
C SER A 130 9.58 4.17 3.58
N ALA A 131 8.78 5.11 4.09
CA ALA A 131 7.33 5.06 3.97
C ALA A 131 6.88 5.11 2.49
N TYR A 132 7.48 5.98 1.67
CA TYR A 132 7.15 6.06 0.25
C TYR A 132 7.45 4.75 -0.49
N LEU A 133 8.62 4.16 -0.25
CA LEU A 133 9.06 2.93 -0.90
C LEU A 133 8.05 1.80 -0.66
N GLU A 134 7.73 1.53 0.61
CA GLU A 134 6.84 0.43 0.97
C GLU A 134 5.41 0.64 0.46
N LEU A 135 4.91 1.88 0.50
CA LEU A 135 3.59 2.22 -0.02
C LEU A 135 3.53 2.15 -1.55
N ALA A 136 4.59 2.55 -2.25
CA ALA A 136 4.69 2.42 -3.70
C ALA A 136 4.74 0.95 -4.14
N VAL A 137 5.52 0.13 -3.44
CA VAL A 137 5.56 -1.33 -3.67
C VAL A 137 4.20 -1.97 -3.45
N LEU A 138 3.47 -1.60 -2.38
CA LEU A 138 2.11 -2.07 -2.14
C LEU A 138 1.18 -1.73 -3.31
N VAL A 139 1.14 -0.46 -3.72
CA VAL A 139 0.27 -0.02 -4.82
C VAL A 139 0.60 -0.80 -6.10
N ARG A 140 1.88 -0.93 -6.44
CA ARG A 140 2.33 -1.70 -7.60
C ARG A 140 2.01 -3.19 -7.47
N ALA A 141 2.06 -3.77 -6.27
CA ALA A 141 1.67 -5.15 -6.03
C ALA A 141 0.18 -5.37 -6.30
N LEU A 142 -0.70 -4.46 -5.84
CA LEU A 142 -2.13 -4.52 -6.11
C LEU A 142 -2.47 -4.29 -7.60
N GLU A 143 -1.73 -3.39 -8.27
CA GLU A 143 -1.82 -3.20 -9.71
C GLU A 143 -1.37 -4.46 -10.48
N GLY A 144 -0.29 -5.10 -10.05
CA GLY A 144 0.19 -6.36 -10.62
C GLY A 144 -0.80 -7.50 -10.44
N LEU A 145 -1.45 -7.57 -9.27
CA LEU A 145 -2.51 -8.54 -9.01
C LEU A 145 -3.73 -8.28 -9.91
N SER A 146 -4.13 -7.03 -10.10
CA SER A 146 -5.19 -6.66 -11.05
C SER A 146 -4.85 -7.08 -12.48
N ALA A 147 -3.62 -6.78 -12.92
CA ALA A 147 -3.16 -7.21 -14.24
C ALA A 147 -3.22 -8.74 -14.39
N SER A 148 -2.79 -9.50 -13.37
CA SER A 148 -2.83 -10.97 -13.42
C SER A 148 -4.25 -11.51 -13.61
N VAL A 149 -5.25 -10.93 -12.93
CA VAL A 149 -6.67 -11.29 -13.09
C VAL A 149 -7.14 -11.00 -14.51
N ARG A 150 -6.83 -9.81 -15.02
CA ARG A 150 -7.21 -9.38 -16.38
C ARG A 150 -6.69 -10.29 -17.48
N TRP A 151 -5.48 -10.83 -17.31
CA TRP A 151 -4.84 -11.72 -18.27
C TRP A 151 -5.09 -13.21 -18.00
N GLU A 152 -6.08 -13.54 -17.15
CA GLU A 152 -6.43 -14.91 -16.73
C GLU A 152 -5.24 -15.70 -16.18
N ALA A 153 -4.27 -14.98 -15.62
CA ALA A 153 -3.04 -15.51 -15.04
C ALA A 153 -3.00 -15.27 -13.52
N SER A 154 -4.17 -15.28 -12.88
CA SER A 154 -4.30 -15.07 -11.43
C SER A 154 -3.32 -15.95 -10.66
N PRO A 155 -2.59 -15.40 -9.67
CA PRO A 155 -1.62 -16.19 -8.92
C PRO A 155 -2.33 -17.37 -8.27
N ASN A 156 -1.64 -18.51 -8.26
CA ASN A 156 -2.10 -19.64 -7.46
C ASN A 156 -2.08 -19.26 -5.97
N ARG A 157 -2.74 -20.08 -5.17
CA ARG A 157 -2.86 -19.90 -3.71
C ARG A 157 -1.52 -19.67 -3.01
N GLY A 158 -0.46 -20.42 -3.38
CA GLY A 158 0.88 -20.28 -2.81
C GLY A 158 1.53 -18.94 -3.15
N SER A 159 1.44 -18.49 -4.40
CA SER A 159 1.93 -17.17 -4.83
C SER A 159 1.16 -16.02 -4.19
N LEU A 160 -0.17 -16.12 -4.10
CA LEU A 160 -1.01 -15.13 -3.41
C LEU A 160 -0.69 -15.08 -1.90
N TRP A 161 -0.38 -16.21 -1.29
CA TRP A 161 0.07 -16.25 0.10
C TRP A 161 1.42 -15.55 0.25
N ALA A 162 2.41 -15.91 -0.59
CA ALA A 162 3.76 -15.37 -0.51
C ALA A 162 3.78 -13.85 -0.62
N GLY A 163 3.12 -13.27 -1.63
CA GLY A 163 3.15 -11.81 -1.74
C GLY A 163 2.30 -11.08 -0.69
N LEU A 164 1.18 -11.64 -0.21
CA LEU A 164 0.41 -11.00 0.88
C LEU A 164 1.20 -11.04 2.20
N PHE A 165 1.96 -12.10 2.42
CA PHE A 165 2.87 -12.23 3.54
C PHE A 165 4.01 -11.23 3.45
N ASP A 166 4.68 -11.13 2.30
CA ASP A 166 5.77 -10.15 2.08
C ASP A 166 5.29 -8.71 2.29
N LEU A 167 4.10 -8.36 1.78
CA LEU A 167 3.49 -7.05 2.01
C LEU A 167 3.23 -6.80 3.50
N ARG A 168 2.74 -7.81 4.23
CA ARG A 168 2.47 -7.69 5.66
C ARG A 168 3.74 -7.35 6.44
N GLU A 169 4.82 -8.09 6.22
CA GLU A 169 6.07 -7.92 6.95
C GLU A 169 6.66 -6.53 6.73
N ASN A 170 6.64 -6.05 5.49
CA ASN A 170 7.18 -4.74 5.15
C ASN A 170 6.31 -3.58 5.65
N LEU A 171 4.98 -3.65 5.43
CA LEU A 171 4.06 -2.57 5.74
C LEU A 171 3.77 -2.43 7.23
N ILE A 172 3.49 -3.55 7.90
CA ILE A 172 3.07 -3.55 9.31
C ILE A 172 4.31 -3.48 10.22
N GLY A 173 5.46 -4.00 9.77
CA GLY A 173 6.72 -3.90 10.50
C GLY A 173 7.38 -2.53 10.37
N SER A 174 7.77 -2.14 9.16
CA SER A 174 8.64 -0.97 8.93
C SER A 174 7.84 0.31 8.62
N ALA A 175 6.95 0.26 7.63
CA ALA A 175 6.28 1.48 7.14
C ALA A 175 5.39 2.13 8.22
N LEU A 176 4.72 1.32 9.04
CA LEU A 176 3.81 1.82 10.07
C LEU A 176 4.50 2.69 11.12
N GLU A 177 5.70 2.32 11.56
CA GLU A 177 6.47 3.12 12.51
C GLU A 177 6.90 4.46 11.91
N GLU A 178 7.31 4.43 10.65
CA GLU A 178 7.71 5.62 9.92
C GLU A 178 6.55 6.59 9.70
N LEU A 179 5.37 6.07 9.37
CA LEU A 179 4.15 6.84 9.21
C LEU A 179 3.70 7.46 10.53
N ARG A 180 3.78 6.75 11.66
CA ARG A 180 3.51 7.30 12.99
C ARG A 180 4.44 8.46 13.33
N ALA A 181 5.72 8.33 13.02
CA ALA A 181 6.70 9.40 13.24
C ALA A 181 6.43 10.63 12.36
N LEU A 182 5.95 10.43 11.13
CA LEU A 182 5.54 11.52 10.22
C LEU A 182 4.20 12.17 10.61
N ALA A 183 3.33 11.42 11.29
CA ALA A 183 2.03 11.90 11.77
C ALA A 183 2.13 12.74 13.06
N ALA A 184 3.24 12.66 13.79
CA ALA A 184 3.49 13.43 15.03
C ALA A 184 3.74 14.93 14.79
#